data_AF-A0A940LBR4-F1
#
_entry.id   AF-A0A940LBR4-F1
#
_cell.length_a   1.000
_cell.length_b   1.000
_cell.length_c   1.000
_cell.angle_alpha   90.00
_cell.angle_beta   90.00
_cell.angle_gamma   90.00
#
_symmetry.space_group_name_H-M   'P 1'
#
loop_
_entity.id
_entity.type
_entity.pdbx_description
1 polymer ?
#
loop_
_entity_poly.entity_id
_entity_poly.type
_entity_poly.pdbx_seq_one_letter_code
_entity_poly.pdbx_strand_id
1 'polypeptide(L)'
;ILFFRQGQSSNALVTKINGFDDQNDFYELGYLLNDADTFLVLHHYNKNKKLIDETKYIRVNEVQPSKSLEYGFQYAVNKKLFSGTYAAIDTTGQEFIVSLTNDGRISGLPNRSTFYILTDFVTEDEESPDQICFDIQTSGQDCYGFEMRGDTISIFKPQKNKKDTTNQANEVIFNLIKQK
;
A
#
# COMPACT_ATOMS: atom_id res chain seq x y z
N ILE A 1 -26.88 0.47 -21.92
CA ILE A 1 -25.43 0.65 -22.07
C ILE A 1 -25.14 2.14 -21.86
N LEU A 2 -24.47 2.50 -20.77
CA LEU A 2 -24.39 3.86 -20.21
C LEU A 2 -22.92 4.28 -20.07
N PHE A 3 -22.08 3.86 -21.01
CA PHE A 3 -20.70 4.30 -21.08
C PHE A 3 -20.69 5.59 -21.92
N PHE A 4 -20.04 6.64 -21.41
CA PHE A 4 -19.81 7.94 -22.08
C PHE A 4 -20.93 9.00 -22.03
N ARG A 5 -21.78 9.04 -20.99
CA ARG A 5 -22.58 10.25 -20.76
C ARG A 5 -21.69 11.35 -20.19
N GLN A 6 -21.65 12.49 -20.89
CA GLN A 6 -20.99 13.70 -20.40
C GLN A 6 -21.55 14.08 -19.03
N GLY A 7 -20.65 14.47 -18.13
CA GLY A 7 -20.99 15.02 -16.82
C GLY A 7 -21.35 16.50 -16.88
N GLN A 8 -21.23 17.18 -15.75
CA GLN A 8 -21.46 18.62 -15.62
C GLN A 8 -20.52 19.45 -16.48
N SER A 9 -19.30 18.96 -16.72
CA SER A 9 -18.30 19.58 -17.58
C SER A 9 -17.98 18.70 -18.79
N SER A 10 -17.42 19.30 -19.84
CA SER A 10 -17.06 18.61 -21.08
C SER A 10 -15.92 17.60 -20.91
N ASN A 11 -15.15 17.72 -19.83
CA ASN A 11 -14.03 16.85 -19.46
C ASN A 11 -14.42 15.80 -18.39
N ALA A 12 -15.70 15.59 -18.11
CA ALA A 12 -16.17 14.66 -17.09
C ALA A 12 -17.19 13.65 -17.64
N LEU A 13 -17.25 12.48 -17.00
CA LEU A 13 -18.19 11.40 -17.27
C LEU A 13 -18.99 11.06 -16.01
N VAL A 14 -20.29 10.82 -16.19
CA VAL A 14 -21.17 10.40 -15.11
C VAL A 14 -20.77 9.01 -14.60
N THR A 15 -20.66 8.85 -13.28
CA THR A 15 -20.46 7.53 -12.65
C THR A 15 -21.77 6.95 -12.11
N LYS A 16 -21.73 5.71 -11.61
CA LYS A 16 -22.84 5.12 -10.83
C LYS A 16 -22.54 5.14 -9.31
N ILE A 17 -21.56 5.92 -8.89
CA ILE A 17 -21.14 6.01 -7.50
C ILE A 17 -22.06 7.03 -6.84
N ASN A 18 -22.75 6.61 -5.78
CA ASN A 18 -23.54 7.48 -4.92
C ASN A 18 -22.70 7.90 -3.71
N GLY A 19 -23.06 9.01 -3.07
CA GLY A 19 -22.48 9.41 -1.79
C GLY A 19 -22.60 8.32 -0.73
N PHE A 20 -21.52 8.11 0.03
CA PHE A 20 -21.51 7.20 1.17
C PHE A 20 -22.37 7.76 2.31
N ASP A 21 -22.24 9.06 2.60
CA ASP A 21 -22.94 9.74 3.69
C ASP A 21 -24.33 10.28 3.28
N ASP A 22 -24.49 10.77 2.03
CA ASP A 22 -25.78 11.18 1.45
C ASP A 22 -25.98 10.49 0.10
N GLN A 23 -26.97 9.61 0.01
CA GLN A 23 -27.26 8.87 -1.23
C GLN A 23 -27.75 9.75 -2.38
N ASN A 24 -28.08 11.02 -2.12
CA ASN A 24 -28.44 11.98 -3.16
C ASN A 24 -27.22 12.70 -3.76
N ASP A 25 -26.05 12.55 -3.15
CA ASP A 25 -24.80 12.99 -3.73
C ASP A 25 -24.36 12.01 -4.83
N PHE A 26 -23.59 12.53 -5.78
CA PHE A 26 -23.12 11.77 -6.92
C PHE A 26 -21.70 12.16 -7.31
N TYR A 27 -21.03 11.26 -8.02
CA TYR A 27 -19.68 11.48 -8.48
C TYR A 27 -19.57 11.48 -10.00
N GLU A 28 -18.65 12.29 -10.51
CA GLU A 28 -18.25 12.29 -11.91
C GLU A 28 -16.74 12.06 -12.03
N LEU A 29 -16.34 11.28 -13.02
CA LEU A 29 -14.94 11.01 -13.32
C LEU A 29 -14.49 11.93 -14.45
N GLY A 30 -13.58 12.85 -14.15
CA GLY A 30 -13.05 13.80 -15.11
C GLY A 30 -11.53 13.79 -15.20
N TYR A 31 -10.99 14.72 -15.98
CA TYR A 31 -9.56 14.96 -16.06
C TYR A 31 -9.22 16.45 -16.00
N LEU A 32 -8.11 16.79 -15.36
CA LEU A 32 -7.55 18.14 -15.38
C LEU A 32 -6.26 18.14 -16.19
N LEU A 33 -6.12 19.14 -17.06
CA LEU A 33 -4.88 19.42 -17.77
C LEU A 33 -4.17 20.57 -17.03
N ASN A 34 -2.95 20.33 -16.57
CA ASN A 34 -1.98 21.39 -16.39
C ASN A 34 -0.99 21.31 -17.57
N ASP A 35 -0.30 22.40 -17.92
CA ASP A 35 0.54 22.48 -19.13
C ASP A 35 1.64 21.39 -19.24
N ALA A 36 1.89 20.59 -18.20
CA ALA A 36 2.81 19.45 -18.17
C ALA A 36 2.16 18.08 -17.87
N ASP A 37 0.99 18.02 -17.21
CA ASP A 37 0.40 16.81 -16.64
C ASP A 37 -1.10 16.69 -16.87
N THR A 38 -1.56 15.44 -16.98
CA THR A 38 -2.98 15.09 -16.94
C THR A 38 -3.31 14.36 -15.64
N PHE A 39 -4.26 14.90 -14.88
CA PHE A 39 -4.76 14.27 -13.67
C PHE A 39 -6.11 13.63 -13.93
N LEU A 40 -6.30 12.41 -13.47
CA LEU A 40 -7.64 11.85 -13.30
C LEU A 40 -8.24 12.45 -12.03
N VAL A 41 -9.49 12.89 -12.07
CA VAL A 41 -10.16 13.54 -10.94
C VAL A 41 -11.54 12.94 -10.73
N LEU A 42 -11.87 12.62 -9.48
CA LEU A 42 -13.23 12.28 -9.08
C LEU A 42 -13.85 13.52 -8.41
N HIS A 43 -14.87 14.07 -9.05
CA HIS A 43 -15.61 15.23 -8.55
C HIS A 43 -16.80 14.74 -7.73
N HIS A 44 -16.95 15.23 -6.50
CA HIS A 44 -18.09 14.93 -5.63
C HIS A 44 -19.08 16.09 -5.68
N TYR A 45 -20.30 15.82 -6.10
CA TYR A 45 -21.37 16.81 -6.17
C TYR A 45 -22.50 16.47 -5.23
N ASN A 46 -23.12 17.50 -4.68
CA ASN A 46 -24.39 17.33 -3.99
C ASN A 46 -25.57 17.17 -4.98
N LYS A 47 -26.74 16.80 -4.46
CA LYS A 47 -27.98 16.68 -5.25
C LYS A 47 -28.37 17.92 -6.07
N ASN A 48 -27.94 19.10 -5.63
CA ASN A 48 -28.17 20.38 -6.31
C ASN A 48 -27.07 20.70 -7.33
N LYS A 49 -26.22 19.72 -7.69
CA LYS A 49 -25.11 19.84 -8.64
C LYS A 49 -23.99 20.77 -8.20
N LYS A 50 -23.95 21.17 -6.92
CA LYS A 50 -22.85 21.97 -6.37
C LYS A 50 -21.70 21.04 -6.00
N LEU A 51 -20.48 21.40 -6.43
CA LEU A 51 -19.25 20.71 -6.07
C LEU A 51 -19.06 20.78 -4.55
N ILE A 52 -18.85 19.64 -3.91
CA ILE A 52 -18.49 19.49 -2.50
C ILE A 52 -16.97 19.46 -2.41
N ASP A 53 -16.35 18.50 -3.10
CA ASP A 53 -14.89 18.33 -3.16
C ASP A 53 -14.43 17.63 -4.45
N GLU A 54 -13.11 17.49 -4.58
CA GLU A 54 -12.45 16.79 -5.67
C GLU A 54 -11.30 15.94 -5.16
N THR A 55 -11.21 14.70 -5.64
CA THR A 55 -10.08 13.80 -5.39
C THR A 55 -9.24 13.66 -6.65
N LYS A 56 -7.98 14.10 -6.59
CA LYS A 56 -7.01 13.95 -7.69
C LYS A 56 -6.22 12.66 -7.55
N TYR A 57 -6.18 11.86 -8.60
CA TYR A 57 -5.37 10.66 -8.67
C TYR A 57 -4.05 10.95 -9.37
N ILE A 58 -2.98 10.46 -8.75
CA ILE A 58 -1.62 10.55 -9.30
C ILE A 58 -1.19 9.15 -9.70
N ARG A 59 -0.57 9.04 -10.87
CA ARG A 59 -0.01 7.78 -11.34
C ARG A 59 1.16 7.36 -10.43
N VAL A 60 1.08 6.16 -9.89
CA VAL A 60 2.08 5.63 -8.93
C VAL A 60 3.40 5.28 -9.62
N ASN A 61 3.33 4.72 -10.84
CA ASN A 61 4.47 4.39 -11.67
C ASN A 61 4.08 4.47 -13.16
N GLU A 62 4.93 5.07 -14.00
CA GLU A 62 4.68 5.24 -15.43
C GLU A 62 4.93 3.96 -16.22
N VAL A 63 6.04 3.27 -15.90
CA VAL A 63 6.47 2.04 -16.56
C VAL A 63 6.32 0.88 -15.59
N GLN A 64 5.38 0.00 -15.87
CA GLN A 64 5.09 -1.15 -15.00
C GLN A 64 5.29 -2.48 -15.74
N PRO A 65 5.96 -3.46 -15.12
CA PRO A 65 6.11 -4.80 -15.67
C PRO A 65 4.82 -5.62 -15.61
N SER A 66 3.83 -5.19 -14.81
CA SER A 66 2.54 -5.87 -14.61
C SER A 66 1.37 -4.92 -14.80
N LYS A 67 0.23 -5.46 -15.24
CA LYS A 67 -1.07 -4.76 -15.32
C LYS A 67 -1.96 -5.00 -14.08
N SER A 68 -1.50 -5.80 -13.11
CA SER A 68 -2.30 -6.08 -11.91
C SER A 68 -2.42 -4.85 -11.02
N LEU A 69 -3.63 -4.59 -10.50
CA LEU A 69 -3.87 -3.53 -9.50
C LEU A 69 -2.99 -3.74 -8.26
N GLU A 70 -2.82 -5.00 -7.88
CA GLU A 70 -1.96 -5.48 -6.82
C GLU A 70 -0.51 -4.94 -6.94
N TYR A 71 0.07 -4.95 -8.15
CA TYR A 71 1.42 -4.42 -8.36
C TYR A 71 1.51 -2.92 -8.06
N GLY A 72 0.52 -2.15 -8.54
CA GLY A 72 0.47 -0.71 -8.29
C GLY A 72 0.33 -0.39 -6.80
N PHE A 73 -0.49 -1.17 -6.08
CA PHE A 73 -0.63 -1.06 -4.64
C PHE A 73 0.67 -1.40 -3.90
N GLN A 74 1.29 -2.54 -4.20
CA GLN A 74 2.58 -2.93 -3.62
C GLN A 74 3.66 -1.87 -3.88
N TYR A 75 3.77 -1.35 -5.10
CA TYR A 75 4.75 -0.32 -5.41
C TYR A 75 4.53 0.95 -4.58
N ALA A 76 3.27 1.38 -4.41
CA ALA A 76 2.95 2.57 -3.60
C ALA A 76 3.31 2.35 -2.13
N VAL A 77 2.91 1.21 -1.55
CA VAL A 77 3.21 0.82 -0.17
C VAL A 77 4.71 0.75 0.05
N ASN A 78 5.43 0.03 -0.82
CA ASN A 78 6.88 -0.10 -0.73
C ASN A 78 7.55 1.26 -0.80
N LYS A 79 7.27 2.06 -1.82
CA LYS A 79 7.86 3.39 -2.00
C LYS A 79 7.62 4.32 -0.80
N LYS A 80 6.46 4.23 -0.16
CA LYS A 80 6.10 5.12 0.95
C LYS A 80 6.59 4.63 2.30
N LEU A 81 6.53 3.33 2.57
CA LEU A 81 6.74 2.77 3.90
C LEU A 81 8.04 1.98 4.01
N PHE A 82 8.41 1.18 3.01
CA PHE A 82 9.47 0.16 3.15
C PHE A 82 10.75 0.44 2.38
N SER A 83 10.70 1.14 1.25
CA SER A 83 11.88 1.28 0.40
C SER A 83 12.93 2.18 1.03
N GLY A 84 14.19 1.79 0.84
CA GLY A 84 15.35 2.45 1.44
C GLY A 84 16.47 1.46 1.76
N THR A 85 17.54 2.02 2.32
CA THR A 85 18.66 1.24 2.86
C THR A 85 18.55 1.23 4.38
N TYR A 86 18.84 0.08 4.99
CA TYR A 86 18.65 -0.18 6.40
C TYR A 86 19.93 -0.80 6.98
N ALA A 87 20.25 -0.43 8.22
CA ALA A 87 21.07 -1.26 9.08
C ALA A 87 20.15 -2.33 9.68
N ALA A 88 20.38 -3.58 9.31
CA ALA A 88 19.66 -4.73 9.82
C ALA A 88 20.43 -5.36 10.98
N ILE A 89 19.73 -5.61 12.08
CA ILE A 89 20.28 -6.30 13.26
C ILE A 89 19.50 -7.60 13.43
N ASP A 90 20.19 -8.74 13.40
CA ASP A 90 19.57 -10.05 13.62
C ASP A 90 19.50 -10.46 15.11
N THR A 91 18.96 -11.66 15.36
CA THR A 91 18.81 -12.21 16.72
C THR A 91 20.13 -12.48 17.44
N THR A 92 21.25 -12.54 16.72
CA THR A 92 22.59 -12.71 17.29
C THR A 92 23.27 -11.37 17.59
N GLY A 93 22.63 -10.26 17.20
CA GLY A 93 23.21 -8.92 17.27
C GLY A 93 24.15 -8.60 16.11
N GLN A 94 24.20 -9.44 15.08
CA GLN A 94 25.00 -9.17 13.89
C GLN A 94 24.33 -8.08 13.06
N GLU A 95 25.13 -7.08 12.68
CA GLU A 95 24.69 -5.99 11.82
C GLU A 95 25.09 -6.22 10.36
N PHE A 96 24.18 -5.91 9.43
CA PHE A 96 24.45 -5.91 7.99
C PHE A 96 23.54 -4.91 7.27
N ILE A 97 23.90 -4.55 6.05
CA ILE A 97 23.12 -3.58 5.25
C ILE A 97 22.08 -4.32 4.42
N VAL A 98 20.83 -3.90 4.50
CA VAL A 98 19.73 -4.38 3.66
C VAL A 98 19.20 -3.22 2.82
N SER A 99 18.93 -3.44 1.54
CA SER A 99 18.19 -2.48 0.73
C SER A 99 16.91 -3.09 0.20
N LEU A 100 15.82 -2.32 0.32
CA LEU A 100 14.48 -2.66 -0.13
C LEU A 100 14.08 -1.69 -1.24
N THR A 101 13.63 -2.20 -2.38
CA THR A 101 13.26 -1.38 -3.54
C THR A 101 11.74 -1.23 -3.68
N ASN A 102 11.29 -0.24 -4.44
CA ASN A 102 9.86 0.02 -4.66
C ASN A 102 9.18 -1.17 -5.38
N ASP A 103 9.91 -1.89 -6.23
CA ASP A 103 9.44 -3.06 -6.97
C ASP A 103 9.52 -4.37 -6.17
N GLY A 104 9.78 -4.31 -4.86
CA GLY A 104 9.70 -5.48 -3.97
C GLY A 104 10.95 -6.37 -3.99
N ARG A 105 12.11 -5.84 -4.36
CA ARG A 105 13.39 -6.57 -4.33
C ARG A 105 14.17 -6.28 -3.06
N ILE A 106 14.97 -7.26 -2.66
CA ILE A 106 15.86 -7.20 -1.50
C ILE A 106 17.29 -7.38 -1.97
N SER A 107 18.21 -6.62 -1.39
CA SER A 107 19.64 -6.93 -1.42
C SER A 107 20.22 -6.87 -0.01
N GLY A 108 21.25 -7.69 0.25
CA GLY A 108 21.98 -7.70 1.52
C GLY A 108 21.36 -8.55 2.64
N LEU A 109 20.14 -9.06 2.47
CA LEU A 109 19.55 -10.05 3.37
C LEU A 109 19.91 -11.48 2.91
N PRO A 110 20.57 -12.31 3.73
CA PRO A 110 21.00 -13.65 3.31
C PRO A 110 19.84 -14.54 2.82
N ASN A 111 20.01 -15.17 1.66
CA ASN A 111 19.06 -16.09 1.03
C ASN A 111 17.67 -15.51 0.69
N ARG A 112 17.52 -14.17 0.68
CA ARG A 112 16.26 -13.50 0.33
C ARG A 112 16.44 -12.58 -0.86
N SER A 113 15.46 -12.56 -1.76
CA SER A 113 15.53 -11.82 -3.01
C SER A 113 14.36 -10.87 -3.24
N THR A 114 13.17 -11.20 -2.73
CA THR A 114 11.98 -10.36 -2.86
C THR A 114 11.21 -10.29 -1.55
N PHE A 115 10.47 -9.19 -1.36
CA PHE A 115 9.52 -9.03 -0.27
C PHE A 115 8.16 -8.58 -0.82
N TYR A 116 7.12 -8.91 -0.08
CA TYR A 116 5.74 -8.60 -0.39
C TYR A 116 4.98 -8.26 0.89
N ILE A 117 4.19 -7.19 0.89
CA ILE A 117 3.43 -6.75 2.07
C ILE A 117 1.98 -7.25 1.96
N LEU A 118 1.56 -8.05 2.94
CA LEU A 118 0.17 -8.43 3.12
C LEU A 118 -0.43 -7.52 4.19
N THR A 119 -1.25 -6.57 3.76
CA THR A 119 -2.02 -5.71 4.67
C THR A 119 -3.37 -6.36 4.94
N ASP A 120 -3.72 -6.54 6.21
CA ASP A 120 -5.06 -6.95 6.59
C ASP A 120 -5.95 -5.71 6.67
N PHE A 121 -7.00 -5.67 5.84
CA PHE A 121 -7.97 -4.56 5.81
C PHE A 121 -9.25 -4.89 6.60
N VAL A 122 -9.30 -6.01 7.32
CA VAL A 122 -10.46 -6.41 8.12
C VAL A 122 -10.52 -5.60 9.42
N THR A 123 -11.71 -5.08 9.74
CA THR A 123 -11.94 -4.14 10.86
C THR A 123 -12.60 -4.77 12.10
N GLU A 124 -12.77 -6.10 12.15
CA GLU A 124 -13.47 -6.79 13.26
C GLU A 124 -12.73 -8.07 13.71
N ASP A 125 -12.62 -8.25 15.04
CA ASP A 125 -12.35 -9.43 15.90
C ASP A 125 -11.33 -10.52 15.49
N GLU A 126 -10.71 -10.42 14.33
CA GLU A 126 -9.59 -11.26 13.88
C GLU A 126 -8.45 -10.35 13.40
N GLU A 127 -7.85 -9.59 14.31
CA GLU A 127 -6.65 -8.81 14.02
C GLU A 127 -5.49 -9.76 13.69
N SER A 128 -5.27 -10.04 12.40
CA SER A 128 -4.02 -10.60 11.95
C SER A 128 -3.04 -9.43 11.74
N PRO A 129 -1.82 -9.47 12.31
CA PRO A 129 -0.86 -8.40 12.08
C PRO A 129 -0.49 -8.36 10.59
N ASP A 130 -0.35 -7.16 10.05
CA ASP A 130 0.22 -6.97 8.72
C ASP A 130 1.53 -7.77 8.59
N GLN A 131 1.69 -8.41 7.43
CA GLN A 131 2.79 -9.35 7.20
C GLN A 131 3.74 -8.86 6.13
N ILE A 132 5.01 -9.16 6.33
CA ILE A 132 6.03 -9.13 5.30
C ILE A 132 6.38 -10.57 4.93
N CYS A 133 6.15 -10.91 3.67
CA CYS A 133 6.47 -12.22 3.12
C CYS A 133 7.69 -12.11 2.21
N PHE A 134 8.69 -12.95 2.44
CA PHE A 134 9.84 -13.07 1.56
C PHE A 134 9.66 -14.17 0.54
N ASP A 135 10.15 -13.92 -0.68
CA ASP A 135 10.23 -14.90 -1.77
C ASP A 135 8.91 -15.63 -2.04
N ILE A 136 7.81 -14.86 -2.15
CA ILE A 136 6.47 -15.41 -2.38
C ILE A 136 6.42 -16.30 -3.62
N GLN A 137 5.56 -17.33 -3.58
CA GLN A 137 5.39 -18.33 -4.65
C GLN A 137 6.64 -19.18 -4.92
N THR A 138 7.61 -19.20 -4.00
CA THR A 138 8.78 -20.09 -4.05
C THR A 138 8.75 -21.09 -2.89
N SER A 139 9.58 -22.15 -2.97
CA SER A 139 9.74 -23.10 -1.87
C SER A 139 10.44 -22.50 -0.64
N GLY A 140 11.09 -21.35 -0.78
CA GLY A 140 11.71 -20.60 0.31
C GLY A 140 10.80 -19.55 0.94
N GLN A 141 9.52 -19.49 0.57
CA GLN A 141 8.61 -18.47 1.07
C GLN A 141 8.46 -18.54 2.60
N ASP A 142 8.60 -17.39 3.27
CA ASP A 142 8.29 -17.24 4.69
C ASP A 142 7.59 -15.90 4.93
N CYS A 143 6.61 -15.87 5.85
CA CYS A 143 5.87 -14.68 6.22
C CYS A 143 6.03 -14.37 7.70
N TYR A 144 6.22 -13.09 8.01
CA TYR A 144 6.46 -12.57 9.34
C TYR A 144 5.55 -11.39 9.62
N GLY A 145 5.18 -11.17 10.87
CA GLY A 145 4.56 -9.90 11.24
C GLY A 145 5.60 -8.79 11.26
N PHE A 146 5.18 -7.54 11.06
CA PHE A 146 6.05 -6.40 11.24
C PHE A 146 5.36 -5.27 12.02
N GLU A 147 6.17 -4.43 12.65
CA GLU A 147 5.75 -3.17 13.26
C GLU A 147 6.71 -2.07 12.84
N MET A 148 6.17 -0.87 12.56
CA MET A 148 6.95 0.32 12.25
C MET A 148 6.89 1.30 13.41
N ARG A 149 8.06 1.71 13.93
CA ARG A 149 8.18 2.78 14.93
C ARG A 149 9.30 3.73 14.53
N GLY A 150 8.93 4.95 14.13
CA GLY A 150 9.88 5.94 13.66
C GLY A 150 10.61 5.47 12.40
N ASP A 151 11.93 5.33 12.49
CA ASP A 151 12.81 4.84 11.41
C ASP A 151 13.05 3.33 11.46
N THR A 152 12.45 2.62 12.42
CA THR A 152 12.72 1.21 12.66
C THR A 152 11.54 0.34 12.25
N ILE A 153 11.83 -0.72 11.50
CA ILE A 153 10.90 -1.80 11.18
C ILE A 153 11.34 -3.03 11.98
N SER A 154 10.53 -3.46 12.94
CA SER A 154 10.74 -4.70 13.67
C SER A 154 9.97 -5.82 12.96
N ILE A 155 10.70 -6.83 12.49
CA ILE A 155 10.12 -8.03 11.88
C ILE A 155 10.12 -9.15 12.91
N PHE A 156 9.01 -9.83 13.10
CA PHE A 156 8.85 -10.84 14.15
C PHE A 156 8.09 -12.08 13.66
N LYS A 157 8.37 -13.22 14.30
CA LYS A 157 7.61 -14.44 14.04
C LYS A 157 6.19 -14.30 14.62
N PRO A 158 5.13 -14.46 13.81
CA PRO A 158 3.77 -14.49 14.33
C PRO A 158 3.61 -15.75 15.20
N GLN A 159 3.05 -15.61 16.40
CA GLN A 159 2.75 -16.77 17.23
C GLN A 159 1.58 -17.56 16.64
N LYS A 160 1.78 -18.86 16.42
CA LYS A 160 0.89 -19.74 15.65
C LYS A 160 -0.53 -19.95 16.22
N ASN A 161 -0.96 -19.32 17.33
CA ASN A 161 -2.12 -19.83 18.08
C ASN A 161 -3.00 -18.83 18.84
N LYS A 162 -2.95 -17.49 18.67
CA LYS A 162 -3.83 -16.62 19.47
C LYS A 162 -4.39 -15.43 18.71
N LYS A 163 -5.72 -15.30 18.80
CA LYS A 163 -6.58 -14.21 18.30
C LYS A 163 -6.41 -12.88 19.06
N ASP A 164 -5.36 -12.74 19.87
CA ASP A 164 -5.18 -11.55 20.71
C ASP A 164 -3.68 -11.25 20.84
N THR A 165 -3.22 -10.26 20.08
CA THR A 165 -1.82 -9.87 19.91
C THR A 165 -1.36 -8.81 20.91
N THR A 166 -2.23 -8.36 21.81
CA THR A 166 -2.00 -7.11 22.55
C THR A 166 -1.05 -7.22 23.75
N ASN A 167 -0.60 -8.40 24.21
CA ASN A 167 0.09 -8.47 25.51
C ASN A 167 1.24 -9.49 25.69
N GLN A 168 1.88 -10.01 24.63
CA GLN A 168 3.10 -10.83 24.80
C GLN A 168 4.18 -10.49 23.76
N ALA A 169 5.45 -10.48 24.19
CA ALA A 169 6.59 -10.11 23.36
C ALA A 169 6.76 -11.09 22.18
N ASN A 170 6.50 -10.61 20.97
CA ASN A 170 6.80 -11.36 19.74
C ASN A 170 8.33 -11.54 19.61
N GLU A 171 8.77 -12.70 19.12
CA GLU A 171 10.19 -12.97 18.85
C GLU A 171 10.61 -12.13 17.63
N VAL A 172 11.29 -11.01 17.89
CA VAL A 172 11.87 -10.16 16.84
C VAL A 172 13.02 -10.91 16.19
N ILE A 173 12.94 -11.06 14.86
CA ILE A 173 13.96 -11.72 14.05
C ILE A 173 14.93 -10.73 13.41
N PHE A 174 14.44 -9.54 13.06
CA PHE A 174 15.23 -8.45 12.51
C PHE A 174 14.71 -7.11 13.02
N ASN A 175 15.62 -6.19 13.32
CA ASN A 175 15.32 -4.77 13.33
C ASN A 175 15.98 -4.13 12.12
N LEU A 176 15.19 -3.48 11.26
CA LEU A 176 15.67 -2.72 10.12
C LEU A 176 15.61 -1.23 10.47
N ILE A 177 16.76 -0.60 10.69
CA ILE A 177 16.85 0.82 11.05
C ILE A 177 17.20 1.63 9.80
N LYS A 178 16.27 2.47 9.35
CA LYS A 178 16.38 3.22 8.10
C LYS A 178 17.55 4.18 8.14
N GLN A 179 18.43 4.07 7.15
CA GLN A 179 19.56 4.97 6.98
C GLN A 179 19.08 6.25 6.28
N LYS A 180 19.66 7.39 6.66
CA LYS A 180 19.33 8.71 6.11
C LYS A 180 19.76 8.88 4.66
#